data_AF-C6WKU9-F1
#
_entry.id   AF-C6WKU9-F1
#
_cell.length_a   1.000
_cell.length_b   1.000
_cell.length_c   1.000
_cell.angle_alpha   90.00
_cell.angle_beta   90.00
_cell.angle_gamma   90.00
#
_symmetry.space_group_name_H-M   'P 1'
#
loop_
_entity.id
_entity.type
_entity.pdbx_description
1 polymer ?
#
loop_
_entity_poly.entity_id
_entity_poly.type
_entity_poly.pdbx_seq_one_letter_code
_entity_poly.pdbx_strand_id
1 'polypeptide(L)'
;MRSSSKKFTLAAATAVAALVAIPAGPAFAIDQVACGNRTDFAKLDIRVGQNLGTNRCFANSGVVAVEVPNVYRASSGNNKLTVNYQSGSQYYTRTLTPGTHINFASVVRVYEVRIW
;
A
#
# COMPACT_ATOMS: atom_id res chain seq x y z
N MET A 1 51.12 -18.30 38.56
CA MET A 1 50.60 -17.04 39.13
C MET A 1 51.30 -15.85 38.49
N ARG A 2 50.57 -15.05 37.69
CA ARG A 2 50.67 -13.58 37.63
C ARG A 2 49.58 -13.06 36.70
N SER A 3 48.56 -12.47 37.31
CA SER A 3 47.43 -11.81 36.66
C SER A 3 47.86 -10.50 36.03
N SER A 4 47.25 -10.14 34.89
CA SER A 4 46.95 -8.74 34.61
C SER A 4 45.75 -8.64 33.68
N SER A 5 44.58 -8.51 34.27
CA SER A 5 43.30 -8.29 33.58
C SER A 5 43.24 -6.83 33.12
N LYS A 6 43.43 -6.59 31.82
CA LYS A 6 43.18 -5.26 31.24
C LYS A 6 41.69 -5.13 30.94
N LYS A 7 41.01 -4.36 31.80
CA LYS A 7 39.68 -3.80 31.58
C LYS A 7 39.74 -2.83 30.40
N PHE A 8 38.90 -2.97 29.37
CA PHE A 8 38.48 -1.84 28.53
C PHE A 8 37.06 -2.04 28.01
N THR A 9 36.16 -1.33 28.69
CA THR A 9 35.01 -0.58 28.17
C THR A 9 33.98 -1.29 27.30
N LEU A 10 32.87 -1.62 27.96
CA LEU A 10 31.55 -1.85 27.37
C LEU A 10 31.10 -0.54 26.66
N ALA A 11 31.23 -0.47 25.33
CA ALA A 11 30.61 0.60 24.55
C ALA A 11 29.15 0.23 24.32
N ALA A 12 28.26 0.72 25.18
CA ALA A 12 26.83 0.65 24.97
C ALA A 12 26.45 1.58 23.81
N ALA A 13 26.32 1.04 22.60
CA ALA A 13 25.73 1.75 21.48
C ALA A 13 24.20 1.81 21.67
N THR A 14 23.71 2.89 22.26
CA THR A 14 22.28 3.21 22.28
C THR A 14 21.85 3.65 20.87
N ALA A 15 21.30 2.72 20.09
CA ALA A 15 20.60 3.08 18.86
C ALA A 15 19.27 3.75 19.24
N VAL A 16 19.23 5.08 19.21
CA VAL A 16 17.98 5.83 19.33
C VAL A 16 17.21 5.63 18.03
N ALA A 17 16.28 4.68 18.03
CA ALA A 17 15.32 4.54 16.96
C ALA A 17 14.41 5.78 16.96
N ALA A 18 14.69 6.72 16.05
CA ALA A 18 13.76 7.82 15.78
C ALA A 18 12.50 7.24 15.14
N LEU A 19 11.54 6.85 15.97
CA LEU A 19 10.15 6.67 15.56
C LEU A 19 9.63 8.07 15.19
N VAL A 20 9.85 8.47 13.94
CA VAL A 20 9.19 9.63 13.37
C VAL A 20 7.70 9.36 13.50
N ALA A 21 7.05 10.06 14.43
CA ALA A 21 5.61 10.06 14.58
C ALA A 21 5.03 10.67 13.30
N ILE A 22 4.71 9.84 12.32
CA ILE A 22 3.92 10.26 11.18
C ILE A 22 2.55 10.58 11.76
N PRO A 23 2.05 11.83 11.66
CA PRO A 23 0.71 12.13 12.11
C PRO A 23 -0.28 11.30 11.29
N ALA A 24 -0.84 10.26 11.91
CA ALA A 24 -2.01 9.57 11.40
C ALA A 24 -3.21 10.49 11.64
N GLY A 25 -3.41 11.46 10.74
CA GLY A 25 -4.65 12.25 10.74
C GLY A 25 -5.87 11.33 10.62
N PRO A 26 -7.05 11.74 11.11
CA PRO A 26 -8.29 10.98 10.94
C PRO A 26 -8.47 10.53 9.49
N ALA A 27 -8.45 9.23 9.31
CA ALA A 27 -8.77 8.55 8.06
C ALA A 27 -10.28 8.59 7.87
N PHE A 28 -10.77 9.39 6.92
CA PHE A 28 -12.13 9.21 6.43
C PHE A 28 -12.20 7.93 5.58
N ALA A 29 -13.31 7.21 5.63
CA ALA A 29 -13.51 6.06 4.75
C ALA A 29 -13.64 6.56 3.30
N ILE A 30 -12.93 5.93 2.38
CA ILE A 30 -13.08 6.18 0.94
C ILE A 30 -14.44 5.66 0.47
N ASP A 31 -15.07 6.38 -0.45
CA ASP A 31 -16.31 5.94 -1.07
C ASP A 31 -16.03 4.93 -2.19
N GLN A 32 -16.61 3.72 -2.08
CA GLN A 32 -16.67 2.80 -3.21
C GLN A 32 -17.80 3.24 -4.14
N VAL A 33 -17.45 3.59 -5.38
CA VAL A 33 -18.38 4.15 -6.37
C VAL A 33 -18.47 3.25 -7.61
N ALA A 34 -19.57 3.38 -8.36
CA ALA A 34 -19.66 2.76 -9.68
C ALA A 34 -18.65 3.41 -10.64
N CYS A 35 -17.82 2.61 -11.31
CA CYS A 35 -16.83 3.12 -12.26
C CYS A 35 -17.46 3.83 -13.45
N GLY A 36 -18.54 3.27 -14.01
CA GLY A 36 -19.13 3.74 -15.26
C GLY A 36 -18.08 3.92 -16.37
N ASN A 37 -18.16 5.05 -17.08
CA ASN A 37 -17.18 5.46 -18.10
C ASN A 37 -16.15 6.47 -17.56
N ARG A 38 -16.06 6.65 -16.24
CA ARG A 38 -15.18 7.63 -15.60
C ARG A 38 -13.76 7.08 -15.51
N THR A 39 -12.78 7.95 -15.76
CA THR A 39 -11.35 7.62 -15.75
C THR A 39 -10.58 8.33 -14.65
N ASP A 40 -11.24 9.22 -13.91
CA ASP A 40 -10.68 10.02 -12.84
C ASP A 40 -10.69 9.32 -11.47
N PHE A 41 -11.48 8.26 -11.29
CA PHE A 41 -11.47 7.51 -10.03
C PHE A 41 -10.22 6.63 -9.87
N ALA A 42 -9.81 6.44 -8.62
CA ALA A 42 -8.91 5.35 -8.28
C ALA A 42 -9.62 4.02 -8.58
N LYS A 43 -8.94 3.11 -9.29
CA LYS A 43 -9.57 1.92 -9.85
C LYS A 43 -8.69 0.69 -9.70
N LEU A 44 -9.29 -0.40 -9.24
CA LEU A 44 -8.70 -1.74 -9.25
C LEU A 44 -9.38 -2.57 -10.34
N ASP A 45 -8.61 -3.08 -11.29
CA ASP A 45 -9.09 -4.05 -12.27
C ASP A 45 -8.80 -5.48 -11.77
N ILE A 46 -9.85 -6.29 -11.77
CA ILE A 46 -9.92 -7.59 -11.10
C ILE A 46 -10.23 -8.67 -12.12
N ARG A 47 -9.47 -9.78 -12.09
CA ARG A 47 -9.74 -10.95 -12.91
C ARG A 47 -10.72 -11.88 -12.19
N VAL A 48 -11.81 -12.25 -12.87
CA VAL A 48 -12.84 -13.18 -12.34
C VAL A 48 -12.93 -14.49 -13.13
N GLY A 49 -12.36 -14.54 -14.35
CA GLY A 49 -12.27 -15.76 -15.15
C GLY A 49 -11.17 -15.66 -16.21
N GLN A 50 -11.05 -16.69 -17.07
CA GLN A 50 -9.97 -16.75 -18.06
C GLN A 50 -9.94 -15.53 -19.01
N ASN A 51 -11.11 -14.97 -19.34
CA ASN A 51 -11.25 -13.77 -20.18
C ASN A 51 -12.25 -12.75 -19.62
N LEU A 52 -12.56 -12.84 -18.31
CA LEU A 52 -13.56 -11.98 -17.67
C LEU A 52 -12.89 -11.12 -16.60
N GLY A 53 -13.18 -9.83 -16.67
CA GLY A 53 -12.71 -8.83 -15.72
C GLY A 53 -13.87 -8.06 -15.11
N THR A 54 -13.67 -7.57 -13.89
CA THR A 54 -14.52 -6.58 -13.25
C THR A 54 -13.63 -5.48 -12.66
N ASN A 55 -14.23 -4.44 -12.11
CA ASN A 55 -13.50 -3.36 -11.47
C ASN A 55 -14.17 -2.87 -10.20
N ARG A 56 -13.37 -2.24 -9.34
CA ARG A 56 -13.84 -1.47 -8.20
C ARG A 56 -13.23 -0.07 -8.27
N CYS A 57 -14.08 0.94 -8.17
CA CYS A 57 -13.67 2.34 -8.17
C CYS A 57 -13.87 2.97 -6.80
N PHE A 58 -13.01 3.93 -6.53
CA PHE A 58 -12.85 4.58 -5.25
C PHE A 58 -12.73 6.09 -5.47
N ALA A 59 -13.42 6.87 -4.64
CA ALA A 59 -13.45 8.33 -4.70
C ALA A 59 -13.32 8.95 -3.31
N ASN A 60 -12.97 10.24 -3.30
CA ASN A 60 -12.74 11.07 -2.12
C ASN A 60 -11.49 10.66 -1.31
N SER A 61 -10.90 11.63 -0.61
CA SER A 61 -9.70 11.40 0.20
C SER A 61 -10.04 10.58 1.44
N GLY A 62 -9.12 9.72 1.83
CA GLY A 62 -9.37 8.77 2.89
C GLY A 62 -8.55 7.50 2.78
N VAL A 63 -8.89 6.52 3.61
CA VAL A 63 -8.38 5.15 3.50
C VAL A 63 -9.47 4.16 3.83
N VAL A 64 -9.48 3.05 3.13
CA VAL A 64 -10.37 1.93 3.38
C VAL A 64 -9.60 0.63 3.34
N ALA A 65 -9.78 -0.20 4.38
CA ALA A 65 -9.33 -1.57 4.37
C ALA A 65 -10.24 -2.37 3.43
N VAL A 66 -9.65 -3.13 2.54
CA VAL A 66 -10.36 -3.96 1.57
C VAL A 66 -9.79 -5.37 1.61
N GLU A 67 -10.47 -6.31 0.97
CA GLU A 67 -9.87 -7.61 0.66
C GLU A 67 -10.27 -7.97 -0.77
N VAL A 68 -9.47 -7.50 -1.74
CA VAL A 68 -9.77 -7.66 -3.15
C VAL A 68 -8.78 -8.66 -3.76
N PRO A 69 -9.19 -9.91 -4.02
CA PRO A 69 -8.35 -10.88 -4.70
C PRO A 69 -8.26 -10.57 -6.21
N ASN A 70 -7.31 -11.22 -6.86
CA ASN A 70 -7.17 -11.28 -8.31
C ASN A 70 -6.99 -9.92 -9.02
N VAL A 71 -6.47 -8.90 -8.32
CA VAL A 71 -6.21 -7.59 -8.90
C VAL A 71 -5.00 -7.69 -9.83
N TYR A 72 -5.15 -7.29 -11.10
CA TYR A 72 -4.04 -7.30 -12.05
C TYR A 72 -3.57 -5.90 -12.44
N ARG A 73 -4.37 -4.87 -12.15
CA ARG A 73 -3.99 -3.47 -12.37
C ARG A 73 -4.60 -2.57 -11.31
N ALA A 74 -3.82 -1.59 -10.86
CA ALA A 74 -4.31 -0.46 -10.07
C ALA A 74 -4.03 0.84 -10.83
N SER A 75 -5.04 1.68 -11.00
CA SER A 75 -4.97 2.97 -11.70
C SER A 75 -5.37 4.08 -10.74
N SER A 76 -4.61 5.18 -10.75
CA SER A 76 -4.80 6.30 -9.82
C SER A 76 -5.93 7.26 -10.21
N GLY A 77 -6.32 7.27 -11.49
CA GLY A 77 -7.25 8.28 -12.00
C GLY A 77 -6.64 9.68 -11.85
N ASN A 78 -7.38 10.65 -11.31
CA ASN A 78 -6.86 11.98 -10.97
C ASN A 78 -6.35 12.10 -9.51
N ASN A 79 -6.26 10.98 -8.79
CA ASN A 79 -5.94 10.94 -7.36
C ASN A 79 -4.46 10.60 -7.13
N LYS A 80 -3.91 11.01 -5.98
CA LYS A 80 -2.71 10.35 -5.45
C LYS A 80 -3.17 9.10 -4.70
N LEU A 81 -2.77 7.93 -5.18
CA LEU A 81 -3.30 6.64 -4.73
C LEU A 81 -2.22 5.79 -4.08
N THR A 82 -2.41 5.35 -2.85
CA THR A 82 -1.59 4.32 -2.22
C THR A 82 -2.36 3.01 -2.13
N VAL A 83 -1.75 1.91 -2.55
CA VAL A 83 -2.28 0.54 -2.42
C VAL A 83 -1.33 -0.33 -1.61
N ASN A 84 -1.88 -1.04 -0.62
CA ASN A 84 -1.18 -2.10 0.10
C ASN A 84 -1.66 -3.44 -0.43
N TYR A 85 -0.74 -4.28 -0.89
CA TYR A 85 -1.07 -5.53 -1.56
C TYR A 85 -0.08 -6.65 -1.24
N GLN A 86 -0.53 -7.88 -1.42
CA GLN A 86 0.29 -9.08 -1.28
C GLN A 86 0.50 -9.75 -2.64
N SER A 87 1.76 -10.06 -2.94
CA SER A 87 2.15 -10.89 -4.07
C SER A 87 2.97 -12.08 -3.55
N GLY A 88 2.48 -13.29 -3.76
CA GLY A 88 3.02 -14.49 -3.11
C GLY A 88 2.96 -14.36 -1.58
N SER A 89 4.10 -14.52 -0.91
CA SER A 89 4.23 -14.40 0.55
C SER A 89 4.61 -13.00 1.03
N GLN A 90 4.85 -12.05 0.12
CA GLN A 90 5.36 -10.72 0.46
C GLN A 90 4.26 -9.65 0.41
N TYR A 91 4.36 -8.69 1.34
CA TYR A 91 3.51 -7.50 1.39
C TYR A 91 4.25 -6.29 0.83
N TYR A 92 3.55 -5.48 0.07
CA TYR A 92 4.08 -4.30 -0.60
C TYR A 92 3.14 -3.12 -0.41
N THR A 93 3.75 -1.93 -0.43
CA THR A 93 3.05 -0.65 -0.52
C THR A 93 3.54 0.09 -1.76
N ARG A 94 2.60 0.58 -2.56
CA ARG A 94 2.92 1.48 -3.68
C ARG A 94 2.02 2.69 -3.71
N THR A 95 2.65 3.84 -3.94
CA THR A 95 1.99 5.12 -4.13
C THR A 95 2.15 5.53 -5.59
N LEU A 96 1.02 5.84 -6.21
CA LEU A 96 0.87 6.28 -7.58
C LEU A 96 0.57 7.77 -7.59
N THR A 97 1.22 8.51 -8.47
CA THR A 97 0.86 9.90 -8.75
C THR A 97 -0.39 9.95 -9.65
N PRO A 98 -1.16 11.06 -9.64
CA PRO A 98 -2.29 11.23 -10.55
C PRO A 98 -1.94 10.90 -12.00
N GLY A 99 -2.85 10.23 -12.70
CA GLY A 99 -2.73 9.82 -14.10
C GLY A 99 -1.91 8.56 -14.34
N THR A 100 -1.33 7.96 -13.29
CA THR A 100 -0.47 6.77 -13.41
C THR A 100 -1.19 5.48 -13.01
N HIS A 101 -0.58 4.35 -13.37
CA HIS A 101 -1.07 3.02 -13.03
C HIS A 101 0.09 2.05 -12.84
N ILE A 102 -0.19 0.93 -12.20
CA ILE A 102 0.69 -0.23 -12.15
C ILE A 102 -0.04 -1.45 -12.71
N ASN A 103 0.65 -2.21 -13.55
CA ASN A 103 0.24 -3.55 -13.94
C ASN A 103 1.05 -4.52 -13.07
N PHE A 104 0.37 -5.38 -12.33
CA PHE A 104 1.04 -6.38 -11.52
C PHE A 104 1.51 -7.52 -12.44
N ALA A 105 2.71 -8.05 -12.17
CA ALA A 105 3.30 -9.14 -12.96
C ALA A 105 2.44 -10.43 -12.91
N SER A 106 1.78 -10.64 -11.78
CA SER A 106 0.75 -11.65 -11.54
C SER A 106 -0.41 -11.01 -10.81
N VAL A 107 -1.54 -11.70 -10.70
CA VAL A 107 -2.65 -11.18 -9.89
C VAL A 107 -2.26 -11.12 -8.41
N VAL A 108 -2.65 -10.04 -7.74
CA VAL A 108 -2.36 -9.79 -6.32
C VAL A 108 -3.64 -9.69 -5.50
N ARG A 109 -3.50 -9.74 -4.18
CA ARG A 109 -4.58 -9.39 -3.25
C ARG A 109 -4.31 -8.01 -2.66
N VAL A 110 -5.24 -7.08 -2.84
CA VAL A 110 -5.17 -5.73 -2.26
C VAL A 110 -5.89 -5.72 -0.92
N TYR A 111 -5.24 -5.14 0.09
CA TYR A 111 -5.73 -5.07 1.47
C TYR A 111 -6.08 -3.66 1.94
N GLU A 112 -5.55 -2.63 1.29
CA GLU A 112 -5.85 -1.25 1.63
C GLU A 112 -5.77 -0.38 0.38
N VAL A 113 -6.68 0.58 0.30
CA VAL A 113 -6.65 1.66 -0.68
C VAL A 113 -6.68 2.98 0.10
N ARG A 114 -5.78 3.90 -0.26
CA ARG A 114 -5.71 5.25 0.32
C ARG A 114 -5.64 6.30 -0.79
N ILE A 115 -6.48 7.32 -0.70
CA ILE A 115 -6.48 8.49 -1.56
C ILE A 115 -6.09 9.69 -0.70
N TRP A 116 -5.13 10.49 -1.18
CA TRP A 116 -4.63 11.68 -0.49
C TRP A 116 -5.29 12.95 -1.00
#